data_AF-W2HS42-F1
#
_entry.id   AF-W2HS42-F1
#
_cell.length_a   1.000
_cell.length_b   1.000
_cell.length_c   1.000
_cell.angle_alpha   90.00
_cell.angle_beta   90.00
_cell.angle_gamma   90.00
#
_symmetry.space_group_name_H-M   'P 1'
#
loop_
_entity.id
_entity.type
_entity.pdbx_description
1 polymer ?
#
loop_
_entity_poly.entity_id
_entity_poly.type
_entity_poly.pdbx_seq_one_letter_code
_entity_poly.pdbx_strand_id
1 'polypeptide(L)'
;MVKIFIVAVTFAAFTVTTVSAASVPDGTWPTSQGDVYYTEPCTVAAGETFDGGLKTYQRSDITCEGQEESGSSTAVFLVEAGGTLKNVIIGADQMEGVHCDDHDCTIENVWWDDVCEDALSIKGGSASSVSTVTGGGARNADDKVIQHNGYGTVKIDGFYADTFGKLYRSCGTCGDKQRLVTVSNVYAVNPSVSIVTVNENYGDEATLSNIWISSDDDGYAVCAWSEGNEDGEPTELGDGIKDSLCQYLESDIHVNEDVSTATSTSSNTTTTTTSTSTIASTSTSATGTSTPSSAASTTSSSSASTETPVPSSDDKASAASSAASAPSSVSEDTNAPSASDGETPAQSAPSSSSSYNTTTPASESTEAPTVSSDIGEEAETLVAGSSASTPSATTATPTDTKCTTRQRKRN
;
A
#
# COMPACT_ATOMS: atom_id res chain seq x y z
N MET A 1 33.47 37.15 38.31
CA MET A 1 33.60 35.76 37.82
C MET A 1 32.52 35.55 36.78
N VAL A 2 32.86 35.18 35.54
CA VAL A 2 31.86 34.86 34.50
C VAL A 2 31.71 33.34 34.45
N LYS A 3 30.50 32.83 34.62
CA LYS A 3 30.21 31.40 34.44
C LYS A 3 29.78 31.16 32.99
N ILE A 4 30.64 30.52 32.22
CA ILE A 4 30.28 30.01 30.90
C ILE A 4 29.55 28.68 31.11
N PHE A 5 28.31 28.59 30.64
CA PHE A 5 27.58 27.32 30.56
C PHE A 5 27.79 26.73 29.17
N ILE A 6 28.34 25.51 29.12
CA ILE A 6 28.48 24.75 27.88
C ILE A 6 27.19 23.96 27.69
N VAL A 7 26.42 24.29 26.66
CA VAL A 7 25.27 23.49 26.22
C VAL A 7 25.79 22.37 25.33
N ALA A 8 25.76 21.14 25.83
CA ALA A 8 26.12 19.96 25.06
C ALA A 8 24.96 19.57 24.13
N VAL A 9 25.09 19.87 22.84
CA VAL A 9 24.13 19.44 21.82
C VAL A 9 24.42 17.97 21.47
N THR A 10 23.65 17.06 22.05
CA THR A 10 23.67 15.64 21.65
C THR A 10 22.97 15.46 20.31
N PHE A 11 23.77 15.38 19.24
CA PHE A 11 23.26 14.94 17.94
C PHE A 11 22.84 13.47 18.02
N ALA A 12 21.55 13.19 17.84
CA ALA A 12 21.06 11.85 17.62
C ALA A 12 21.53 11.37 16.24
N ALA A 13 22.26 10.26 16.20
CA ALA A 13 22.70 9.67 14.94
C ALA A 13 21.55 8.87 14.31
N PHE A 14 20.80 9.50 13.41
CA PHE A 14 19.83 8.80 12.57
C PHE A 14 20.58 7.82 11.66
N THR A 15 20.42 6.52 11.90
CA THR A 15 20.87 5.46 11.01
C THR A 15 19.89 5.39 9.83
N VAL A 16 20.28 5.92 8.67
CA VAL A 16 19.51 5.78 7.44
C VAL A 16 19.63 4.33 6.96
N THR A 17 18.65 3.50 7.32
CA THR A 17 18.48 2.16 6.79
C THR A 17 18.08 2.26 5.31
N THR A 18 19.01 1.97 4.41
CA THR A 18 18.72 1.86 2.98
C THR A 18 17.90 0.60 2.73
N VAL A 19 16.58 0.75 2.70
CA VAL A 19 15.68 -0.26 2.14
C VAL A 19 16.04 -0.44 0.67
N SER A 20 16.49 -1.64 0.30
CA SER A 20 16.66 -2.01 -1.09
C SER A 20 15.28 -2.27 -1.69
N ALA A 21 15.00 -1.73 -2.87
CA ALA A 21 13.78 -2.08 -3.61
C ALA A 21 13.75 -3.58 -3.91
N ALA A 22 12.58 -4.18 -3.80
CA ALA A 22 12.34 -5.58 -4.10
C ALA A 22 12.34 -5.83 -5.62
N SER A 23 12.43 -7.10 -6.02
CA SER A 23 12.14 -7.54 -7.38
C SER A 23 10.66 -7.89 -7.53
N VAL A 24 10.17 -7.85 -8.77
CA VAL A 24 8.90 -8.50 -9.12
C VAL A 24 9.01 -9.98 -8.73
N PRO A 25 8.03 -10.54 -8.00
CA PRO A 25 8.06 -11.95 -7.62
C PRO A 25 7.64 -12.84 -8.80
N ASP A 26 8.20 -14.04 -8.86
CA ASP A 26 7.98 -15.01 -9.95
C ASP A 26 6.76 -15.94 -9.73
N GLY A 27 5.96 -15.66 -8.69
CA GLY A 27 4.84 -16.50 -8.24
C GLY A 27 5.24 -17.67 -7.33
N THR A 28 6.51 -17.84 -6.98
CA THR A 28 6.95 -18.92 -6.06
C THR A 28 6.45 -18.70 -4.64
N TRP A 29 5.49 -19.53 -4.20
CA TRP A 29 5.01 -19.55 -2.82
C TRP A 29 6.04 -20.21 -1.86
N PRO A 30 6.24 -19.69 -0.63
CA PRO A 30 7.14 -20.30 0.35
C PRO A 30 6.62 -21.63 0.89
N THR A 31 7.54 -22.51 1.28
CA THR A 31 7.21 -23.73 2.03
C THR A 31 7.20 -23.45 3.53
N SER A 32 6.09 -23.75 4.21
CA SER A 32 5.96 -23.57 5.66
C SER A 32 6.99 -24.40 6.45
N GLN A 33 7.53 -23.78 7.51
CA GLN A 33 8.45 -24.38 8.47
C GLN A 33 7.73 -24.93 9.72
N GLY A 34 6.43 -25.18 9.59
CA GLY A 34 5.56 -25.79 10.60
C GLY A 34 4.60 -24.81 11.25
N ASP A 35 3.54 -25.35 11.87
CA ASP A 35 2.36 -24.60 12.27
C ASP A 35 2.43 -24.04 13.71
N VAL A 36 1.72 -22.94 13.93
CA VAL A 36 1.48 -22.32 15.24
C VAL A 36 0.03 -21.86 15.32
N TYR A 37 -0.67 -22.31 16.36
CA TYR A 37 -2.06 -21.94 16.62
C TYR A 37 -2.16 -21.04 17.86
N TYR A 38 -2.84 -19.92 17.70
CA TYR A 38 -3.12 -18.96 18.76
C TYR A 38 -4.61 -18.98 19.14
N THR A 39 -4.91 -18.72 20.42
CA THR A 39 -6.30 -18.60 20.93
C THR A 39 -6.70 -17.14 21.23
N GLU A 40 -5.94 -16.19 20.67
CA GLU A 40 -6.10 -14.74 20.76
C GLU A 40 -5.12 -14.09 19.76
N PRO A 41 -5.32 -12.83 19.31
CA PRO A 41 -4.41 -12.17 18.39
C PRO A 41 -2.97 -12.08 18.94
N CYS A 42 -1.97 -12.25 18.08
CA CYS A 42 -0.57 -12.14 18.51
C CYS A 42 -0.04 -10.72 18.35
N THR A 43 0.13 -10.01 19.48
CA THR A 43 0.63 -8.63 19.49
C THR A 43 2.14 -8.56 19.29
N VAL A 44 2.56 -7.94 18.18
CA VAL A 44 3.90 -7.41 17.95
C VAL A 44 3.96 -6.01 18.55
N ALA A 45 4.69 -5.86 19.65
CA ALA A 45 4.72 -4.62 20.42
C ALA A 45 5.43 -3.47 19.70
N ALA A 46 5.11 -2.23 20.08
CA ALA A 46 5.55 -1.01 19.40
C ALA A 46 7.08 -0.93 19.27
N GLY A 47 7.56 -0.90 18.03
CA GLY A 47 9.00 -0.91 17.69
C GLY A 47 9.75 -2.22 17.96
N GLU A 48 9.07 -3.33 18.28
CA GLU A 48 9.66 -4.67 18.31
C GLU A 48 9.52 -5.40 16.95
N THR A 49 10.39 -6.37 16.71
CA THR A 49 10.35 -7.23 15.51
C THR A 49 9.95 -8.65 15.88
N PHE A 50 8.89 -9.17 15.25
CA PHE A 50 8.55 -10.58 15.23
C PHE A 50 9.03 -11.21 13.92
N ASP A 51 9.93 -12.18 14.03
CA ASP A 51 10.40 -13.00 12.92
C ASP A 51 9.80 -14.41 13.07
N GLY A 52 8.86 -14.77 12.19
CA GLY A 52 8.13 -16.03 12.24
C GLY A 52 8.89 -17.23 11.68
N GLY A 53 10.04 -17.01 11.01
CA GLY A 53 10.84 -18.08 10.42
C GLY A 53 10.13 -18.89 9.32
N LEU A 54 9.22 -18.27 8.57
CA LEU A 54 8.34 -18.86 7.55
C LEU A 54 7.46 -20.02 8.07
N LYS A 55 6.95 -19.88 9.28
CA LYS A 55 5.90 -20.76 9.84
C LYS A 55 4.51 -20.29 9.44
N THR A 56 3.54 -21.21 9.48
CA THR A 56 2.11 -20.91 9.32
C THR A 56 1.50 -20.58 10.68
N TYR A 57 0.81 -19.44 10.76
CA TYR A 57 0.19 -18.90 11.97
C TYR A 57 -1.32 -18.77 11.76
N GLN A 58 -2.08 -19.26 12.74
CA GLN A 58 -3.54 -19.49 12.63
C GLN A 58 -4.25 -19.28 13.97
N ARG A 59 -5.57 -19.09 13.94
CA ARG A 59 -6.44 -18.96 15.11
C ARG A 59 -7.21 -20.27 15.33
N SER A 60 -6.98 -20.96 16.45
CA SER A 60 -7.71 -22.19 16.80
C SER A 60 -9.07 -21.95 17.49
N ASP A 61 -9.38 -20.68 17.78
CA ASP A 61 -10.62 -20.24 18.42
C ASP A 61 -11.63 -19.57 17.45
N ILE A 62 -11.31 -19.53 16.15
CA ILE A 62 -12.08 -18.83 15.10
C ILE A 62 -12.25 -19.73 13.88
N THR A 63 -13.23 -19.40 13.04
CA THR A 63 -13.41 -19.95 11.69
C THR A 63 -13.80 -18.79 10.77
N CYS A 64 -13.41 -18.83 9.50
CA CYS A 64 -13.79 -17.82 8.53
C CYS A 64 -15.32 -17.81 8.33
N GLU A 65 -15.95 -16.66 8.53
CA GLU A 65 -17.38 -16.41 8.23
C GLU A 65 -17.54 -15.57 6.94
N GLY A 66 -16.43 -15.25 6.27
CA GLY A 66 -16.35 -14.55 4.99
C GLY A 66 -16.21 -13.04 5.18
N GLN A 67 -16.99 -12.28 4.43
CA GLN A 67 -16.99 -10.80 4.44
C GLN A 67 -17.95 -10.24 5.52
N GLU A 68 -17.99 -10.84 6.72
CA GLU A 68 -18.70 -10.28 7.88
C GLU A 68 -17.75 -9.42 8.71
N GLU A 69 -17.93 -8.09 8.62
CA GLU A 69 -17.10 -7.05 9.26
C GLU A 69 -16.76 -7.38 10.72
N SER A 70 -15.48 -7.66 11.00
CA SER A 70 -15.03 -8.18 12.30
C SER A 70 -14.19 -7.19 13.13
N GLY A 71 -12.88 -7.39 13.31
CA GLY A 71 -12.01 -6.44 14.02
C GLY A 71 -10.85 -7.03 14.81
N SER A 72 -10.11 -6.21 15.55
CA SER A 72 -8.78 -6.60 16.10
C SER A 72 -8.76 -7.77 17.09
N SER A 73 -9.91 -8.18 17.65
CA SER A 73 -10.03 -9.43 18.42
C SER A 73 -10.01 -10.71 17.57
N THR A 74 -10.35 -10.64 16.28
CA THR A 74 -10.36 -11.79 15.35
C THR A 74 -9.07 -11.94 14.54
N ALA A 75 -8.25 -10.88 14.47
CA ALA A 75 -6.95 -10.87 13.81
C ALA A 75 -6.00 -12.00 14.22
N VAL A 76 -5.16 -12.48 13.31
CA VAL A 76 -4.05 -13.41 13.62
C VAL A 76 -2.88 -12.66 14.30
N PHE A 77 -2.52 -11.48 13.78
CA PHE A 77 -1.52 -10.59 14.38
C PHE A 77 -2.02 -9.15 14.52
N LEU A 78 -1.63 -8.51 15.61
CA LEU A 78 -1.76 -7.06 15.81
C LEU A 78 -0.36 -6.45 15.86
N VAL A 79 -0.05 -5.52 14.96
CA VAL A 79 1.21 -4.78 14.94
C VAL A 79 0.97 -3.37 15.50
N GLU A 80 1.53 -3.11 16.68
CA GLU A 80 1.52 -1.79 17.33
C GLU A 80 2.47 -0.81 16.61
N ALA A 81 2.39 0.48 16.94
CA ALA A 81 3.14 1.58 16.31
C ALA A 81 4.62 1.26 16.01
N GLY A 82 5.00 1.29 14.73
CA GLY A 82 6.38 1.04 14.28
C GLY A 82 6.88 -0.40 14.45
N GLY A 83 6.01 -1.36 14.79
CA GLY A 83 6.36 -2.78 14.89
C GLY A 83 6.72 -3.40 13.53
N THR A 84 7.44 -4.52 13.56
CA THR A 84 7.80 -5.28 12.36
C THR A 84 7.29 -6.72 12.44
N LEU A 85 6.41 -7.13 11.53
CA LEU A 85 6.01 -8.51 11.34
C LEU A 85 6.72 -9.08 10.12
N LYS A 86 7.42 -10.21 10.25
CA LYS A 86 8.14 -10.76 9.11
C LYS A 86 8.37 -12.25 9.07
N ASN A 87 8.61 -12.79 7.87
CA ASN A 87 8.81 -14.21 7.61
C ASN A 87 7.65 -15.02 8.23
N VAL A 88 6.41 -14.66 7.88
CA VAL A 88 5.19 -15.23 8.44
C VAL A 88 4.32 -15.72 7.30
N ILE A 89 3.74 -16.89 7.44
CA ILE A 89 2.63 -17.35 6.62
C ILE A 89 1.38 -17.30 7.52
N ILE A 90 0.29 -16.75 7.03
CA ILE A 90 -1.03 -16.74 7.67
C ILE A 90 -1.86 -17.83 6.99
N GLY A 91 -2.37 -18.78 7.78
CA GLY A 91 -3.17 -19.89 7.26
C GLY A 91 -4.66 -19.53 7.07
N ALA A 92 -5.43 -20.47 6.54
CA ALA A 92 -6.86 -20.30 6.27
C ALA A 92 -7.73 -20.20 7.54
N ASP A 93 -7.25 -20.74 8.67
CA ASP A 93 -7.90 -20.61 9.97
C ASP A 93 -7.70 -19.17 10.54
N GLN A 94 -8.42 -18.21 9.97
CA GLN A 94 -8.41 -16.77 10.29
C GLN A 94 -9.78 -16.09 10.04
N MET A 95 -9.87 -14.79 10.34
CA MET A 95 -10.95 -13.89 9.89
C MET A 95 -10.33 -12.61 9.31
N GLU A 96 -9.96 -11.64 10.17
CA GLU A 96 -8.93 -10.65 9.82
C GLU A 96 -7.53 -11.30 9.88
N GLY A 97 -6.64 -10.96 8.95
CA GLY A 97 -5.28 -11.48 8.93
C GLY A 97 -4.33 -10.72 9.86
N VAL A 98 -3.85 -9.57 9.41
CA VAL A 98 -2.88 -8.74 10.13
C VAL A 98 -3.40 -7.31 10.23
N HIS A 99 -3.37 -6.74 11.44
CA HIS A 99 -3.59 -5.30 11.63
C HIS A 99 -2.27 -4.56 11.77
N CYS A 100 -2.22 -3.36 11.20
CA CYS A 100 -1.43 -2.26 11.76
C CYS A 100 -2.41 -1.32 12.45
N ASP A 101 -2.65 -1.48 13.76
CA ASP A 101 -3.71 -0.76 14.47
C ASP A 101 -3.36 0.72 14.74
N ASP A 102 -2.07 1.04 14.89
CA ASP A 102 -1.57 2.39 15.17
C ASP A 102 -1.04 3.12 13.93
N HIS A 103 0.17 2.79 13.45
CA HIS A 103 0.87 3.37 12.29
C HIS A 103 2.29 2.79 12.10
N ASP A 104 2.91 3.13 10.96
CA ASP A 104 4.34 2.93 10.65
C ASP A 104 4.83 1.47 10.68
N CYS A 105 3.91 0.52 10.57
CA CYS A 105 4.23 -0.91 10.65
C CYS A 105 5.03 -1.36 9.42
N THR A 106 6.00 -2.25 9.64
CA THR A 106 6.78 -2.91 8.58
C THR A 106 6.32 -4.36 8.43
N ILE A 107 5.84 -4.72 7.25
CA ILE A 107 5.37 -6.04 6.87
C ILE A 107 6.36 -6.60 5.83
N GLU A 108 7.30 -7.43 6.26
CA GLU A 108 8.43 -7.92 5.43
C GLU A 108 8.27 -9.42 5.15
N ASN A 109 8.13 -9.83 3.89
CA ASN A 109 8.02 -11.25 3.52
C ASN A 109 6.92 -12.01 4.31
N VAL A 110 5.70 -11.45 4.32
CA VAL A 110 4.50 -12.04 4.95
C VAL A 110 3.55 -12.56 3.87
N TRP A 111 2.96 -13.72 4.11
CA TRP A 111 2.18 -14.47 3.12
C TRP A 111 0.81 -14.87 3.68
N TRP A 112 -0.23 -14.93 2.86
CA TRP A 112 -1.59 -15.33 3.26
C TRP A 112 -2.11 -16.46 2.36
N ASP A 113 -2.29 -17.65 2.93
CA ASP A 113 -2.63 -18.88 2.19
C ASP A 113 -4.10 -18.93 1.72
N ASP A 114 -5.01 -18.17 2.33
CA ASP A 114 -6.44 -18.10 1.97
C ASP A 114 -7.03 -16.88 2.69
N VAL A 115 -7.46 -15.82 2.01
CA VAL A 115 -7.90 -14.56 2.66
C VAL A 115 -9.40 -14.59 2.94
N CYS A 116 -9.79 -14.41 4.21
CA CYS A 116 -11.20 -14.48 4.61
C CYS A 116 -11.93 -13.13 4.46
N GLU A 117 -11.58 -12.15 5.28
CA GLU A 117 -12.11 -10.78 5.23
C GLU A 117 -11.09 -9.86 4.50
N ASP A 118 -10.05 -9.46 5.23
CA ASP A 118 -8.90 -8.67 4.78
C ASP A 118 -7.58 -9.41 5.09
N ALA A 119 -6.59 -9.30 4.20
CA ALA A 119 -5.25 -9.83 4.50
C ALA A 119 -4.48 -8.89 5.45
N LEU A 120 -4.44 -7.59 5.11
CA LEU A 120 -3.73 -6.56 5.86
C LEU A 120 -4.57 -5.30 6.00
N SER A 121 -4.93 -4.95 7.25
CA SER A 121 -5.78 -3.81 7.56
C SER A 121 -4.96 -2.71 8.25
N ILE A 122 -4.72 -1.59 7.55
CA ILE A 122 -3.93 -0.43 8.02
C ILE A 122 -4.87 0.60 8.65
N LYS A 123 -4.83 0.71 9.97
CA LYS A 123 -5.71 1.52 10.81
C LYS A 123 -4.88 2.66 11.48
N GLY A 124 -5.54 3.60 12.16
CA GLY A 124 -4.89 4.69 12.93
C GLY A 124 -4.19 5.82 12.12
N GLY A 125 -3.05 6.29 12.63
CA GLY A 125 -2.07 7.11 11.90
C GLY A 125 -2.24 8.63 11.82
N SER A 126 -1.36 9.22 11.03
CA SER A 126 -1.25 10.65 10.73
C SER A 126 -0.89 10.88 9.26
N ALA A 127 -1.08 12.08 8.71
CA ALA A 127 -0.69 12.40 7.33
C ALA A 127 0.83 12.20 7.05
N SER A 128 1.67 12.15 8.09
CA SER A 128 3.11 11.86 8.00
C SER A 128 3.49 10.40 8.26
N SER A 129 2.54 9.53 8.58
CA SER A 129 2.76 8.11 8.86
C SER A 129 3.04 7.33 7.57
N VAL A 130 3.90 6.31 7.65
CA VAL A 130 4.35 5.51 6.50
C VAL A 130 4.46 4.04 6.89
N SER A 131 3.45 3.24 6.58
CA SER A 131 3.50 1.78 6.70
C SER A 131 4.09 1.15 5.42
N THR A 132 4.84 0.06 5.56
CA THR A 132 5.51 -0.61 4.44
C THR A 132 5.15 -2.09 4.35
N VAL A 133 4.98 -2.57 3.12
CA VAL A 133 4.79 -3.96 2.73
C VAL A 133 5.88 -4.27 1.71
N THR A 134 6.74 -5.25 1.99
CA THR A 134 7.95 -5.50 1.18
C THR A 134 8.19 -7.00 1.01
N GLY A 135 8.09 -7.47 -0.23
CA GLY A 135 7.94 -8.90 -0.53
C GLY A 135 6.65 -9.49 0.03
N GLY A 136 6.53 -10.82 0.00
CA GLY A 136 5.34 -11.51 0.47
C GLY A 136 4.27 -11.66 -0.60
N GLY A 137 3.10 -12.18 -0.20
CA GLY A 137 1.98 -12.31 -1.12
C GLY A 137 0.70 -12.88 -0.53
N ALA A 138 -0.43 -12.66 -1.18
CA ALA A 138 -1.74 -13.14 -0.76
C ALA A 138 -2.47 -13.85 -1.90
N ARG A 139 -3.35 -14.80 -1.57
CA ARG A 139 -4.25 -15.41 -2.55
C ARG A 139 -5.66 -15.57 -2.04
N ASN A 140 -6.60 -15.73 -2.97
CA ASN A 140 -8.02 -15.99 -2.70
C ASN A 140 -8.64 -14.89 -1.82
N ALA A 141 -8.60 -13.63 -2.26
CA ALA A 141 -9.14 -12.49 -1.51
C ALA A 141 -10.38 -11.91 -2.21
N ASP A 142 -11.57 -12.41 -1.85
CA ASP A 142 -12.84 -12.12 -2.55
C ASP A 142 -13.11 -10.61 -2.74
N ASP A 143 -12.85 -9.78 -1.73
CA ASP A 143 -13.01 -8.32 -1.82
C ASP A 143 -11.68 -7.57 -1.95
N LYS A 144 -10.79 -7.68 -0.94
CA LYS A 144 -9.59 -6.84 -0.80
C LYS A 144 -8.44 -7.51 -0.06
N VAL A 145 -7.21 -7.27 -0.51
CA VAL A 145 -5.98 -7.73 0.16
C VAL A 145 -5.52 -6.71 1.20
N ILE A 146 -5.31 -5.46 0.80
CA ILE A 146 -4.82 -4.39 1.67
C ILE A 146 -5.88 -3.30 1.81
N GLN A 147 -6.49 -3.21 2.98
CA GLN A 147 -7.46 -2.17 3.33
C GLN A 147 -6.75 -1.06 4.09
N HIS A 148 -6.88 0.19 3.65
CA HIS A 148 -6.30 1.35 4.30
C HIS A 148 -7.40 2.24 4.90
N ASN A 149 -7.61 2.09 6.19
CA ASN A 149 -8.62 2.80 6.99
C ASN A 149 -8.07 4.12 7.59
N GLY A 150 -6.79 4.11 7.98
CA GLY A 150 -6.10 5.19 8.69
C GLY A 150 -5.75 6.44 7.88
N TYR A 151 -4.78 7.21 8.36
CA TYR A 151 -4.12 8.31 7.64
C TYR A 151 -2.69 7.92 7.23
N GLY A 152 -2.21 8.50 6.12
CA GLY A 152 -0.79 8.51 5.77
C GLY A 152 -0.49 7.82 4.45
N THR A 153 0.70 7.23 4.35
CA THR A 153 1.18 6.52 3.15
C THR A 153 1.32 5.02 3.40
N VAL A 154 0.84 4.20 2.46
CA VAL A 154 1.17 2.76 2.38
C VAL A 154 2.12 2.55 1.20
N LYS A 155 3.20 1.81 1.42
CA LYS A 155 4.17 1.46 0.36
C LYS A 155 4.21 -0.04 0.15
N ILE A 156 3.87 -0.50 -1.05
CA ILE A 156 3.82 -1.92 -1.42
C ILE A 156 4.91 -2.15 -2.47
N ASP A 157 5.88 -3.01 -2.17
CA ASP A 157 7.01 -3.27 -3.06
C ASP A 157 7.35 -4.76 -3.15
N GLY A 158 7.34 -5.34 -4.35
CA GLY A 158 7.70 -6.76 -4.56
C GLY A 158 6.64 -7.79 -4.17
N PHE A 159 5.36 -7.40 -4.14
CA PHE A 159 4.27 -8.24 -3.62
C PHE A 159 3.66 -9.14 -4.71
N TYR A 160 3.31 -10.38 -4.34
CA TYR A 160 2.57 -11.33 -5.20
C TYR A 160 1.09 -11.39 -4.79
N ALA A 161 0.16 -11.25 -5.73
CA ALA A 161 -1.27 -11.39 -5.47
C ALA A 161 -1.90 -12.35 -6.49
N ASP A 162 -2.72 -13.30 -6.03
CA ASP A 162 -3.33 -14.32 -6.90
C ASP A 162 -4.81 -14.51 -6.58
N THR A 163 -5.67 -14.29 -7.58
CA THR A 163 -7.13 -14.50 -7.50
C THR A 163 -7.77 -13.65 -6.40
N PHE A 164 -8.00 -12.37 -6.72
CA PHE A 164 -8.41 -11.35 -5.74
C PHE A 164 -9.30 -10.26 -6.33
N GLY A 165 -10.14 -9.63 -5.52
CA GLY A 165 -10.90 -8.44 -5.88
C GLY A 165 -10.01 -7.21 -6.09
N LYS A 166 -9.46 -6.68 -4.99
CA LYS A 166 -8.68 -5.42 -4.96
C LYS A 166 -7.35 -5.63 -4.23
N LEU A 167 -6.20 -5.34 -4.84
CA LEU A 167 -4.92 -5.44 -4.10
C LEU A 167 -4.82 -4.35 -3.02
N TYR A 168 -5.26 -3.12 -3.32
CA TYR A 168 -5.36 -2.04 -2.34
C TYR A 168 -6.68 -1.27 -2.45
N ARG A 169 -7.35 -1.03 -1.31
CA ARG A 169 -8.48 -0.10 -1.19
C ARG A 169 -8.18 0.97 -0.14
N SER A 170 -8.28 2.23 -0.52
CA SER A 170 -8.45 3.33 0.44
C SER A 170 -9.88 3.30 0.95
N CYS A 171 -10.10 3.19 2.26
CA CYS A 171 -11.42 2.99 2.84
C CYS A 171 -12.37 4.16 2.53
N GLY A 172 -13.42 3.90 1.75
CA GLY A 172 -14.39 4.92 1.33
C GLY A 172 -15.37 5.33 2.43
N THR A 173 -15.64 4.46 3.41
CA THR A 173 -16.57 4.72 4.52
C THR A 173 -15.90 5.24 5.79
N CYS A 174 -14.59 5.07 5.92
CA CYS A 174 -13.82 5.51 7.09
C CYS A 174 -13.59 7.03 7.16
N GLY A 175 -14.23 7.80 6.27
CA GLY A 175 -14.30 9.25 6.31
C GLY A 175 -13.11 10.04 5.81
N ASP A 176 -13.23 11.37 5.92
CA ASP A 176 -12.36 12.37 5.29
C ASP A 176 -10.92 12.28 5.82
N LYS A 177 -10.14 11.46 5.11
CA LYS A 177 -8.75 11.12 5.39
C LYS A 177 -8.04 10.95 4.06
N GLN A 178 -7.14 11.86 3.73
CA GLN A 178 -6.24 11.68 2.60
C GLN A 178 -5.33 10.47 2.86
N ARG A 179 -5.31 9.54 1.91
CA ARG A 179 -4.48 8.33 1.90
C ARG A 179 -3.64 8.26 0.64
N LEU A 180 -2.37 7.99 0.82
CA LEU A 180 -1.40 7.87 -0.26
C LEU A 180 -0.97 6.41 -0.41
N VAL A 181 -0.80 5.94 -1.64
CA VAL A 181 -0.25 4.61 -1.91
C VAL A 181 0.82 4.65 -2.99
N THR A 182 1.95 3.99 -2.75
CA THR A 182 2.94 3.71 -3.79
C THR A 182 3.07 2.21 -3.98
N VAL A 183 2.76 1.73 -5.19
CA VAL A 183 2.82 0.31 -5.57
C VAL A 183 3.95 0.11 -6.58
N SER A 184 4.91 -0.74 -6.27
CA SER A 184 6.04 -1.04 -7.15
C SER A 184 6.37 -2.53 -7.23
N ASN A 185 6.88 -2.95 -8.39
CA ASN A 185 7.40 -4.30 -8.60
C ASN A 185 6.40 -5.41 -8.19
N VAL A 186 5.11 -5.26 -8.51
CA VAL A 186 4.05 -6.22 -8.15
C VAL A 186 3.83 -7.24 -9.26
N TYR A 187 3.53 -8.49 -8.90
CA TYR A 187 2.93 -9.47 -9.82
C TYR A 187 1.53 -9.83 -9.34
N ALA A 188 0.53 -9.57 -10.18
CA ALA A 188 -0.88 -9.79 -9.94
C ALA A 188 -1.43 -10.84 -10.90
N VAL A 189 -2.06 -11.88 -10.38
CA VAL A 189 -2.70 -12.96 -11.13
C VAL A 189 -4.19 -12.92 -10.85
N ASN A 190 -5.02 -12.99 -11.89
CA ASN A 190 -6.49 -12.98 -11.81
C ASN A 190 -7.11 -11.88 -10.91
N PRO A 191 -6.78 -10.59 -11.08
CA PRO A 191 -7.56 -9.50 -10.47
C PRO A 191 -8.98 -9.47 -11.05
N SER A 192 -10.01 -9.40 -10.19
CA SER A 192 -11.42 -9.37 -10.60
C SER A 192 -12.08 -7.99 -10.47
N VAL A 193 -11.46 -7.03 -9.77
CA VAL A 193 -11.94 -5.64 -9.68
C VAL A 193 -10.84 -4.61 -9.94
N SER A 194 -9.75 -4.58 -9.16
CA SER A 194 -8.67 -3.61 -9.38
C SER A 194 -7.31 -3.97 -8.76
N ILE A 195 -6.24 -3.33 -9.23
CA ILE A 195 -4.97 -3.31 -8.48
C ILE A 195 -5.05 -2.26 -7.36
N VAL A 196 -5.55 -1.05 -7.67
CA VAL A 196 -5.74 0.05 -6.70
C VAL A 196 -7.12 0.67 -6.85
N THR A 197 -7.79 0.95 -5.73
CA THR A 197 -8.96 1.84 -5.68
C THR A 197 -8.79 2.93 -4.60
N VAL A 198 -8.98 4.19 -4.99
CA VAL A 198 -8.80 5.41 -4.16
C VAL A 198 -10.06 6.29 -4.11
N ASN A 199 -10.10 7.32 -3.26
CA ASN A 199 -11.23 8.25 -3.14
C ASN A 199 -10.86 9.64 -3.66
N GLU A 200 -11.55 10.12 -4.71
CA GLU A 200 -11.26 11.42 -5.34
C GLU A 200 -11.56 12.59 -4.39
N ASN A 201 -12.67 12.54 -3.68
CA ASN A 201 -13.16 13.62 -2.82
C ASN A 201 -12.34 13.81 -1.53
N TYR A 202 -11.63 12.77 -1.05
CA TYR A 202 -10.69 12.86 0.06
C TYR A 202 -9.25 13.24 -0.38
N GLY A 203 -9.05 13.45 -1.69
CA GLY A 203 -7.76 13.87 -2.26
C GLY A 203 -6.68 12.79 -2.19
N ASP A 204 -7.07 11.51 -2.19
CA ASP A 204 -6.14 10.37 -2.21
C ASP A 204 -5.18 10.44 -3.42
N GLU A 205 -3.99 9.84 -3.30
CA GLU A 205 -3.04 9.74 -4.42
C GLU A 205 -2.45 8.33 -4.51
N ALA A 206 -2.51 7.74 -5.70
CA ALA A 206 -1.85 6.48 -6.03
C ALA A 206 -0.72 6.70 -7.04
N THR A 207 0.44 6.10 -6.79
CA THR A 207 1.53 5.97 -7.77
C THR A 207 1.83 4.50 -8.00
N LEU A 208 1.79 4.05 -9.27
CA LEU A 208 2.08 2.66 -9.65
C LEU A 208 3.29 2.61 -10.59
N SER A 209 4.13 1.57 -10.47
CA SER A 209 5.29 1.36 -11.34
C SER A 209 5.68 -0.12 -11.45
N ASN A 210 6.10 -0.59 -12.62
CA ASN A 210 6.52 -1.98 -12.87
C ASN A 210 5.53 -3.03 -12.32
N ILE A 211 4.26 -2.92 -12.73
CA ILE A 211 3.16 -3.80 -12.34
C ILE A 211 2.97 -4.87 -13.42
N TRP A 212 3.11 -6.12 -13.06
CA TRP A 212 2.92 -7.28 -13.94
C TRP A 212 1.56 -7.90 -13.64
N ILE A 213 0.75 -8.14 -14.67
CA ILE A 213 -0.61 -8.66 -14.54
C ILE A 213 -0.79 -9.86 -15.46
N SER A 214 -1.29 -10.97 -14.93
CA SER A 214 -1.65 -12.18 -15.68
C SER A 214 -3.13 -12.49 -15.48
N SER A 215 -3.92 -12.49 -16.55
CA SER A 215 -5.38 -12.70 -16.50
C SER A 215 -5.93 -13.06 -17.88
N ASP A 216 -6.88 -14.00 -17.92
CA ASP A 216 -7.72 -14.28 -19.09
C ASP A 216 -8.92 -13.30 -19.21
N ASP A 217 -9.23 -12.55 -18.14
CA ASP A 217 -10.29 -11.54 -18.08
C ASP A 217 -9.68 -10.12 -18.10
N ASP A 218 -10.29 -9.18 -18.85
CA ASP A 218 -9.86 -7.78 -18.99
C ASP A 218 -10.79 -6.77 -18.27
N GLY A 219 -11.77 -7.25 -17.50
CA GLY A 219 -12.75 -6.42 -16.77
C GLY A 219 -12.24 -5.69 -15.51
N TYR A 220 -10.94 -5.74 -15.22
CA TYR A 220 -10.32 -5.13 -14.03
C TYR A 220 -9.73 -3.73 -14.32
N ALA A 221 -9.69 -2.88 -13.29
CA ALA A 221 -9.03 -1.57 -13.36
C ALA A 221 -7.59 -1.60 -12.83
N VAL A 222 -6.65 -0.96 -13.51
CA VAL A 222 -5.28 -0.75 -12.97
C VAL A 222 -5.33 0.21 -11.77
N CYS A 223 -6.03 1.33 -11.92
CA CYS A 223 -6.32 2.27 -10.85
C CYS A 223 -7.74 2.81 -11.04
N ALA A 224 -8.60 2.61 -10.05
CA ALA A 224 -9.98 3.09 -10.02
C ALA A 224 -10.16 4.15 -8.93
N TRP A 225 -11.19 4.99 -9.04
CA TRP A 225 -11.53 5.96 -8.01
C TRP A 225 -13.03 6.13 -7.78
N SER A 226 -13.37 6.43 -6.53
CA SER A 226 -14.73 6.61 -6.03
C SER A 226 -14.93 7.96 -5.32
N GLU A 227 -16.19 8.33 -5.11
CA GLU A 227 -16.59 9.29 -4.07
C GLU A 227 -16.79 8.52 -2.76
N GLY A 228 -15.94 8.78 -1.77
CA GLY A 228 -16.07 8.24 -0.41
C GLY A 228 -17.18 8.93 0.38
N ASN A 229 -17.79 8.22 1.33
CA ASN A 229 -19.00 8.65 2.03
C ASN A 229 -19.05 8.05 3.45
N GLU A 230 -19.14 8.89 4.49
CA GLU A 230 -19.21 8.42 5.90
C GLU A 230 -20.57 7.79 6.25
N ASP A 231 -21.64 8.18 5.56
CA ASP A 231 -23.02 7.81 5.88
C ASP A 231 -23.61 6.75 4.91
N GLY A 232 -22.78 6.07 4.10
CA GLY A 232 -23.22 5.00 3.20
C GLY A 232 -22.17 4.58 2.17
N GLU A 233 -22.57 3.72 1.23
CA GLU A 233 -21.64 3.13 0.25
C GLU A 233 -20.90 4.17 -0.61
N PRO A 234 -19.60 3.95 -0.92
CA PRO A 234 -18.86 4.75 -1.88
C PRO A 234 -19.45 4.62 -3.29
N THR A 235 -19.39 5.69 -4.08
CA THR A 235 -19.85 5.68 -5.48
C THR A 235 -18.65 5.65 -6.43
N GLU A 236 -18.48 4.58 -7.19
CA GLU A 236 -17.41 4.48 -8.19
C GLU A 236 -17.60 5.53 -9.31
N LEU A 237 -16.54 6.28 -9.63
CA LEU A 237 -16.57 7.45 -10.53
C LEU A 237 -15.79 7.25 -11.84
N GLY A 238 -14.81 6.34 -11.87
CA GLY A 238 -14.03 6.02 -13.07
C GLY A 238 -12.69 5.35 -12.77
N ASP A 239 -11.92 5.13 -13.84
CA ASP A 239 -10.65 4.39 -13.82
C ASP A 239 -9.63 4.95 -14.84
N GLY A 240 -8.37 4.52 -14.69
CA GLY A 240 -7.26 4.84 -15.59
C GLY A 240 -6.24 5.83 -15.03
N ILE A 241 -5.48 6.48 -15.92
CA ILE A 241 -4.47 7.48 -15.56
C ILE A 241 -5.14 8.84 -15.32
N LYS A 242 -4.88 9.47 -14.18
CA LYS A 242 -5.48 10.75 -13.76
C LYS A 242 -4.61 11.45 -12.72
N ASP A 243 -3.77 12.39 -13.15
CA ASP A 243 -2.90 13.14 -12.22
C ASP A 243 -3.71 14.01 -11.24
N SER A 244 -3.43 14.02 -9.92
CA SER A 244 -2.49 13.20 -9.14
C SER A 244 -3.11 11.97 -8.46
N LEU A 245 -4.40 11.70 -8.72
CA LEU A 245 -5.17 10.61 -8.11
C LEU A 245 -4.67 9.20 -8.49
N CYS A 246 -4.33 8.99 -9.75
CA CYS A 246 -3.83 7.72 -10.32
C CYS A 246 -2.66 8.01 -11.28
N GLN A 247 -1.43 7.86 -10.79
CA GLN A 247 -0.18 8.25 -11.47
C GLN A 247 0.61 7.00 -11.91
N TYR A 248 0.66 6.72 -13.21
CA TYR A 248 1.50 5.67 -13.83
C TYR A 248 1.64 5.90 -15.34
N LEU A 249 2.60 5.26 -16.00
CA LEU A 249 2.69 5.23 -17.47
C LEU A 249 2.12 3.92 -18.03
N GLU A 250 1.67 3.92 -19.28
CA GLU A 250 1.33 2.66 -19.99
C GLU A 250 2.51 1.67 -20.00
N SER A 251 3.75 2.18 -20.03
CA SER A 251 4.99 1.38 -19.97
C SER A 251 5.35 0.84 -18.59
N ASP A 252 4.58 1.18 -17.54
CA ASP A 252 4.72 0.58 -16.21
C ASP A 252 3.83 -0.65 -16.01
N ILE A 253 2.93 -0.96 -16.96
CA ILE A 253 1.91 -2.00 -16.83
C ILE A 253 2.14 -3.11 -17.87
N HIS A 254 2.45 -4.31 -17.41
CA HIS A 254 2.83 -5.45 -18.21
C HIS A 254 1.75 -6.53 -18.17
N VAL A 255 0.85 -6.56 -19.16
CA VAL A 255 -0.30 -7.47 -19.18
C VAL A 255 -0.02 -8.71 -20.03
N ASN A 256 -0.10 -9.89 -19.41
CA ASN A 256 0.16 -11.21 -20.00
C ASN A 256 1.57 -11.33 -20.65
N GLU A 257 2.54 -10.55 -20.17
CA GLU A 257 3.95 -10.67 -20.51
C GLU A 257 4.66 -11.73 -19.64
N ASP A 258 5.82 -12.24 -20.09
CA ASP A 258 6.61 -13.23 -19.35
C ASP A 258 7.31 -12.59 -18.15
N VAL A 259 6.74 -12.80 -16.95
CA VAL A 259 7.24 -12.25 -15.67
C VAL A 259 8.70 -12.62 -15.37
N SER A 260 9.26 -13.69 -15.97
CA SER A 260 10.69 -14.01 -15.83
C SER A 260 11.62 -13.01 -16.52
N THR A 261 11.07 -12.10 -17.35
CA THR A 261 11.79 -10.98 -17.98
C THR A 261 11.74 -9.69 -17.14
N ALA A 262 10.96 -9.67 -16.05
CA ALA A 262 10.81 -8.51 -15.19
C ALA A 262 12.15 -8.05 -14.59
N THR A 263 12.44 -6.75 -14.71
CA THR A 263 13.64 -6.12 -14.15
C THR A 263 13.24 -5.22 -12.99
N SER A 264 13.93 -5.30 -11.86
CA SER A 264 13.65 -4.42 -10.69
C SER A 264 13.82 -2.95 -11.03
N THR A 265 12.75 -2.17 -10.93
CA THR A 265 12.82 -0.71 -11.10
C THR A 265 13.36 -0.08 -9.82
N SER A 266 14.63 0.35 -9.86
CA SER A 266 15.25 1.12 -8.77
C SER A 266 14.77 2.57 -8.81
N SER A 267 13.74 2.88 -8.03
CA SER A 267 13.06 4.18 -7.98
C SER A 267 13.94 5.34 -7.48
N ASN A 268 14.79 5.90 -8.35
CA ASN A 268 15.58 7.11 -8.05
C ASN A 268 15.96 7.95 -9.28
N THR A 269 14.97 8.53 -9.98
CA THR A 269 15.20 9.50 -11.07
C THR A 269 15.08 10.94 -10.56
N THR A 270 16.03 11.36 -9.70
CA THR A 270 16.23 12.79 -9.38
C THR A 270 17.27 13.40 -10.33
N THR A 271 16.83 13.84 -11.52
CA THR A 271 17.71 14.36 -12.59
C THR A 271 18.44 15.64 -12.18
N THR A 272 19.63 15.49 -11.58
CA THR A 272 20.48 16.60 -11.11
C THR A 272 21.67 16.82 -12.05
N THR A 273 21.46 17.57 -13.12
CA THR A 273 22.52 17.91 -14.10
C THR A 273 23.62 18.76 -13.46
N THR A 274 24.76 18.15 -13.11
CA THR A 274 25.95 18.85 -12.58
C THR A 274 27.17 18.59 -13.45
N SER A 275 27.68 19.64 -14.10
CA SER A 275 28.84 19.55 -15.00
C SER A 275 30.17 19.38 -14.25
N THR A 276 30.82 18.23 -14.43
CA THR A 276 32.12 17.93 -13.79
C THR A 276 33.27 18.73 -14.42
N SER A 277 33.75 19.77 -13.71
CA SER A 277 35.02 20.42 -14.01
C SER A 277 36.18 19.72 -13.28
N THR A 278 36.91 18.88 -14.00
CA THR A 278 38.01 18.08 -13.41
C THR A 278 39.24 18.93 -13.10
N ILE A 279 39.63 19.02 -11.82
CA ILE A 279 40.92 19.57 -11.39
C ILE A 279 41.73 18.45 -10.72
N ALA A 280 42.86 18.07 -11.33
CA ALA A 280 43.78 17.08 -10.79
C ALA A 280 45.16 17.72 -10.56
N SER A 281 45.58 17.76 -9.30
CA SER A 281 46.96 18.02 -8.86
C SER A 281 47.47 16.71 -8.20
N THR A 282 48.75 16.35 -8.15
CA THR A 282 49.99 17.11 -8.36
C THR A 282 51.15 16.14 -8.67
N SER A 283 52.21 16.54 -9.39
CA SER A 283 53.62 16.29 -8.96
C SER A 283 54.69 16.81 -9.94
N THR A 284 55.53 17.70 -9.41
CA THR A 284 56.98 17.92 -9.69
C THR A 284 57.63 17.42 -11.00
N SER A 285 58.21 18.37 -11.74
CA SER A 285 59.66 18.37 -12.04
C SER A 285 60.17 19.80 -12.32
N ALA A 286 61.47 20.03 -12.23
CA ALA A 286 62.11 21.36 -12.32
C ALA A 286 63.20 21.40 -13.41
N THR A 287 63.83 22.58 -13.60
CA THR A 287 64.85 22.91 -14.64
C THR A 287 64.23 23.19 -16.03
N GLY A 288 64.67 24.18 -16.82
CA GLY A 288 65.56 25.33 -16.54
C GLY A 288 66.24 25.92 -17.79
N THR A 289 66.37 27.25 -17.84
CA THR A 289 67.36 28.03 -18.64
C THR A 289 67.08 28.35 -20.14
N SER A 290 67.53 29.57 -20.53
CA SER A 290 67.87 30.09 -21.89
C SER A 290 66.82 30.40 -22.98
N THR A 291 66.64 31.71 -23.20
CA THR A 291 66.41 32.45 -24.47
C THR A 291 67.64 32.41 -25.42
N PRO A 292 67.70 33.11 -26.59
CA PRO A 292 66.68 33.76 -27.45
C PRO A 292 66.80 33.49 -28.97
N SER A 293 65.75 33.77 -29.78
CA SER A 293 65.78 34.40 -31.14
C SER A 293 64.52 34.09 -31.97
N SER A 294 64.16 34.80 -33.05
CA SER A 294 64.37 36.21 -33.49
C SER A 294 63.56 36.46 -34.78
N ALA A 295 62.93 37.64 -34.93
CA ALA A 295 62.43 38.22 -36.20
C ALA A 295 61.32 37.47 -36.99
N ALA A 296 60.46 38.12 -37.79
CA ALA A 296 60.01 39.53 -37.85
C ALA A 296 58.73 39.65 -38.70
N SER A 297 57.99 40.76 -38.53
CA SER A 297 57.21 41.56 -39.51
C SER A 297 56.39 40.87 -40.64
N THR A 298 55.20 41.34 -41.02
CA THR A 298 54.86 42.75 -41.34
C THR A 298 53.38 43.13 -41.11
N THR A 299 53.15 44.43 -40.89
CA THR A 299 51.86 45.14 -41.07
C THR A 299 51.59 45.40 -42.58
N SER A 300 50.52 46.04 -43.08
CA SER A 300 49.61 47.08 -42.56
C SER A 300 48.34 47.28 -43.44
N SER A 301 47.33 47.99 -42.88
CA SER A 301 46.30 48.80 -43.61
C SER A 301 45.25 48.09 -44.51
N SER A 302 44.03 48.61 -44.77
CA SER A 302 43.21 49.68 -44.15
C SER A 302 41.80 49.74 -44.80
N SER A 303 40.78 50.26 -44.07
CA SER A 303 39.49 50.80 -44.58
C SER A 303 38.44 49.82 -45.15
N ALA A 304 37.11 50.09 -45.14
CA ALA A 304 36.27 50.99 -44.31
C ALA A 304 34.75 50.74 -44.57
N SER A 305 33.89 50.89 -43.54
CA SER A 305 32.44 51.25 -43.64
C SER A 305 31.50 50.21 -44.33
N THR A 306 30.15 50.16 -44.24
CA THR A 306 29.02 50.83 -43.51
C THR A 306 27.71 50.04 -43.84
N GLU A 307 26.51 50.13 -43.21
CA GLU A 307 25.91 50.89 -42.08
C GLU A 307 25.12 49.92 -41.12
N THR A 308 24.08 50.41 -40.43
CA THR A 308 23.02 49.73 -39.64
C THR A 308 21.64 50.28 -40.14
N PRO A 309 20.43 50.25 -39.48
CA PRO A 309 20.04 49.76 -38.15
C PRO A 309 18.67 49.04 -38.00
N VAL A 310 18.42 48.59 -36.77
CA VAL A 310 17.09 48.29 -36.19
C VAL A 310 16.38 49.57 -35.69
N PRO A 311 15.08 49.52 -35.36
CA PRO A 311 14.73 49.66 -33.93
C PRO A 311 13.56 48.76 -33.46
N SER A 312 13.30 48.80 -32.15
CA SER A 312 12.30 48.02 -31.40
C SER A 312 11.15 48.89 -30.83
N SER A 313 10.31 48.26 -30.00
CA SER A 313 9.57 48.82 -28.84
C SER A 313 8.05 49.01 -28.93
N ASP A 314 7.46 49.17 -27.74
CA ASP A 314 6.16 48.64 -27.32
C ASP A 314 5.00 49.65 -27.20
N ASP A 315 3.91 49.17 -26.59
CA ASP A 315 2.89 49.87 -25.78
C ASP A 315 1.53 50.33 -26.38
N LYS A 316 0.48 49.63 -25.91
CA LYS A 316 -0.78 50.16 -25.30
C LYS A 316 -1.88 50.85 -26.13
N ALA A 317 -2.88 50.03 -26.47
CA ALA A 317 -4.34 50.22 -26.27
C ALA A 317 -5.05 51.56 -26.56
N SER A 318 -6.16 51.51 -27.33
CA SER A 318 -7.48 51.97 -26.85
C SER A 318 -8.68 51.65 -27.79
N ALA A 319 -9.81 51.31 -27.15
CA ALA A 319 -11.23 51.62 -27.44
C ALA A 319 -11.91 51.37 -28.82
N ALA A 320 -13.19 50.96 -28.72
CA ALA A 320 -14.31 51.18 -29.66
C ALA A 320 -14.33 50.41 -31.01
N SER A 321 -15.48 50.01 -31.58
CA SER A 321 -16.88 49.95 -31.07
C SER A 321 -17.83 49.18 -32.00
N SER A 322 -18.91 48.60 -31.44
CA SER A 322 -20.19 48.25 -32.12
C SER A 322 -20.16 47.12 -33.18
N ALA A 323 -21.26 46.43 -33.54
CA ALA A 323 -22.67 46.58 -33.14
C ALA A 323 -23.46 45.23 -33.13
N ALA A 324 -24.52 45.18 -32.33
CA ALA A 324 -25.80 44.48 -32.51
C ALA A 324 -25.88 43.03 -33.07
N SER A 325 -26.47 42.13 -32.29
CA SER A 325 -27.67 41.38 -32.70
C SER A 325 -28.50 40.89 -31.49
N ALA A 326 -29.78 41.27 -31.49
CA ALA A 326 -30.88 40.85 -30.61
C ALA A 326 -32.18 41.04 -31.47
N PRO A 327 -33.33 40.37 -31.22
CA PRO A 327 -33.94 39.97 -29.94
C PRO A 327 -34.20 38.43 -29.88
N SER A 328 -35.00 37.77 -29.02
CA SER A 328 -36.09 38.11 -28.07
C SER A 328 -36.40 36.89 -27.17
N SER A 329 -37.16 36.89 -26.06
CA SER A 329 -37.54 37.90 -25.04
C SER A 329 -38.62 37.33 -24.08
N VAL A 330 -38.58 37.67 -22.77
CA VAL A 330 -39.69 37.66 -21.75
C VAL A 330 -40.40 36.32 -21.40
N SER A 331 -40.96 36.05 -20.20
CA SER A 331 -40.96 36.66 -18.84
C SER A 331 -41.64 35.66 -17.84
N GLU A 332 -41.07 35.29 -16.69
CA GLU A 332 -41.24 35.83 -15.30
C GLU A 332 -42.49 35.35 -14.49
N ASP A 333 -42.49 35.63 -13.17
CA ASP A 333 -43.53 35.45 -12.11
C ASP A 333 -43.80 34.02 -11.54
N THR A 334 -44.07 33.79 -10.23
CA THR A 334 -43.99 34.64 -9.00
C THR A 334 -43.84 33.86 -7.65
N ASN A 335 -43.07 34.44 -6.72
CA ASN A 335 -43.17 34.54 -5.24
C ASN A 335 -43.91 33.54 -4.28
N ALA A 336 -43.15 33.12 -3.24
CA ALA A 336 -43.44 33.24 -1.78
C ALA A 336 -44.52 32.33 -1.10
N PRO A 337 -44.62 32.24 0.26
CA PRO A 337 -43.88 32.94 1.34
C PRO A 337 -43.30 32.04 2.49
N SER A 338 -42.73 32.69 3.51
CA SER A 338 -42.04 32.08 4.69
C SER A 338 -42.87 32.04 5.99
N ALA A 339 -42.36 31.35 7.03
CA ALA A 339 -42.75 31.48 8.44
C ALA A 339 -41.49 31.35 9.36
N SER A 340 -41.58 31.70 10.65
CA SER A 340 -40.44 31.92 11.58
C SER A 340 -40.61 31.26 12.97
N ASP A 341 -39.70 31.64 13.90
CA ASP A 341 -39.68 31.41 15.37
C ASP A 341 -38.84 30.18 15.81
N GLY A 342 -38.07 30.17 16.92
CA GLY A 342 -37.83 31.16 17.99
C GLY A 342 -36.53 30.87 18.81
N GLU A 343 -36.36 31.46 20.01
CA GLU A 343 -35.05 31.61 20.71
C GLU A 343 -34.58 30.48 21.69
N THR A 344 -33.28 30.58 22.03
CA THR A 344 -32.36 29.86 22.95
C THR A 344 -32.73 29.85 24.47
N PRO A 345 -31.89 29.36 25.45
CA PRO A 345 -30.77 28.37 25.46
C PRO A 345 -30.72 27.37 26.68
N ALA A 346 -29.92 26.28 26.60
CA ALA A 346 -29.14 25.60 27.69
C ALA A 346 -28.36 24.41 27.09
N GLN A 347 -27.10 24.01 27.38
CA GLN A 347 -26.20 23.97 28.55
C GLN A 347 -26.12 22.56 29.21
N SER A 348 -24.87 22.05 29.35
CA SER A 348 -24.40 20.88 30.14
C SER A 348 -24.51 19.44 29.57
N ALA A 349 -23.35 18.76 29.59
CA ALA A 349 -23.16 17.30 29.60
C ALA A 349 -23.09 16.80 31.09
N PRO A 350 -22.71 15.54 31.46
CA PRO A 350 -22.25 14.39 30.66
C PRO A 350 -22.73 12.98 31.12
N SER A 351 -22.15 11.95 30.47
CA SER A 351 -21.69 10.65 31.04
C SER A 351 -22.64 9.50 31.44
N SER A 352 -22.24 8.30 30.95
CA SER A 352 -22.05 7.01 31.66
C SER A 352 -23.22 6.04 32.02
N SER A 353 -23.19 4.89 31.33
CA SER A 353 -23.19 3.50 31.86
C SER A 353 -24.35 2.93 32.71
N SER A 354 -25.01 1.88 32.18
CA SER A 354 -25.35 0.59 32.84
C SER A 354 -25.83 -0.36 31.71
N SER A 355 -25.48 -1.66 31.57
CA SER A 355 -25.21 -2.79 32.48
C SER A 355 -26.46 -3.51 33.02
N TYR A 356 -26.35 -4.84 33.21
CA TYR A 356 -27.38 -5.82 33.61
C TYR A 356 -28.36 -6.29 32.48
N ASN A 357 -28.75 -7.59 32.38
CA ASN A 357 -28.27 -8.80 33.05
C ASN A 357 -28.52 -10.11 32.26
N THR A 358 -27.84 -11.18 32.65
CA THR A 358 -28.01 -12.60 32.25
C THR A 358 -29.44 -13.14 32.37
N THR A 359 -29.84 -14.08 31.50
CA THR A 359 -30.70 -15.24 31.83
C THR A 359 -30.43 -16.41 30.87
N THR A 360 -30.35 -17.64 31.39
CA THR A 360 -30.22 -18.89 30.63
C THR A 360 -31.27 -19.91 31.12
N PRO A 361 -31.94 -20.62 30.20
CA PRO A 361 -31.90 -22.09 30.19
C PRO A 361 -31.64 -22.63 28.77
N ALA A 362 -30.90 -23.71 28.49
CA ALA A 362 -30.77 -25.06 29.09
C ALA A 362 -31.81 -26.08 28.58
N SER A 363 -31.33 -27.26 28.13
CA SER A 363 -32.05 -28.35 27.42
C SER A 363 -32.59 -27.96 26.02
N GLU A 364 -32.82 -28.88 25.07
CA GLU A 364 -32.92 -30.36 25.13
C GLU A 364 -32.30 -31.04 23.89
N SER A 365 -32.23 -32.37 23.87
CA SER A 365 -31.54 -33.20 22.85
C SER A 365 -32.43 -34.24 22.19
N THR A 366 -32.38 -34.44 20.86
CA THR A 366 -32.83 -35.71 20.23
C THR A 366 -32.22 -35.99 18.85
N GLU A 367 -31.88 -37.26 18.66
CA GLU A 367 -31.91 -38.11 17.44
C GLU A 367 -31.55 -37.58 16.03
N ALA A 368 -30.62 -38.30 15.40
CA ALA A 368 -30.52 -38.42 13.94
C ALA A 368 -31.13 -39.76 13.46
N PRO A 369 -31.74 -39.84 12.26
CA PRO A 369 -32.15 -41.11 11.66
C PRO A 369 -31.05 -41.72 10.79
N THR A 370 -30.85 -43.03 10.90
CA THR A 370 -30.02 -43.80 9.96
C THR A 370 -30.85 -44.38 8.81
N VAL A 371 -30.27 -44.42 7.61
CA VAL A 371 -30.77 -45.24 6.50
C VAL A 371 -29.57 -45.94 5.85
N SER A 372 -29.75 -47.17 5.40
CA SER A 372 -28.75 -48.03 4.75
C SER A 372 -29.43 -48.88 3.68
N SER A 373 -28.67 -49.70 2.95
CA SER A 373 -29.07 -50.52 1.78
C SER A 373 -29.33 -49.69 0.48
N ASP A 374 -29.06 -50.18 -0.73
CA ASP A 374 -28.48 -51.49 -1.10
C ASP A 374 -27.58 -51.48 -2.36
N ILE A 375 -26.96 -52.64 -2.59
CA ILE A 375 -25.80 -53.00 -3.42
C ILE A 375 -26.03 -52.86 -4.94
N GLY A 376 -24.95 -52.68 -5.70
CA GLY A 376 -24.89 -52.94 -7.15
C GLY A 376 -23.46 -53.18 -7.65
N GLU A 377 -23.11 -54.43 -7.97
CA GLU A 377 -21.78 -54.86 -8.46
C GLU A 377 -21.68 -54.81 -10.01
N GLU A 378 -20.45 -54.64 -10.54
CA GLU A 378 -19.92 -55.20 -11.81
C GLU A 378 -18.37 -55.29 -11.72
N ALA A 379 -17.71 -56.13 -12.52
CA ALA A 379 -16.28 -56.53 -12.37
C ALA A 379 -15.55 -56.77 -13.71
N GLU A 380 -14.22 -56.94 -13.83
CA GLU A 380 -13.13 -56.95 -12.83
C GLU A 380 -12.25 -55.67 -12.87
N THR A 381 -10.91 -55.58 -13.01
CA THR A 381 -9.79 -56.47 -13.46
C THR A 381 -8.51 -56.31 -12.63
N LEU A 382 -7.66 -57.34 -12.62
CA LEU A 382 -6.45 -57.47 -11.80
C LEU A 382 -5.15 -57.05 -12.52
N VAL A 383 -4.34 -56.19 -11.88
CA VAL A 383 -2.87 -56.13 -12.07
C VAL A 383 -2.20 -55.96 -10.71
N ALA A 384 -1.07 -56.63 -10.47
CA ALA A 384 -0.50 -56.78 -9.14
C ALA A 384 0.64 -55.78 -8.82
N GLY A 385 0.55 -55.17 -7.63
CA GLY A 385 1.63 -55.11 -6.65
C GLY A 385 2.93 -54.36 -6.99
N SER A 386 3.10 -53.19 -6.37
CA SER A 386 4.40 -52.75 -5.85
C SER A 386 4.20 -52.11 -4.47
N SER A 387 5.00 -52.51 -3.49
CA SER A 387 4.87 -52.09 -2.09
C SER A 387 5.67 -50.81 -1.83
N ALA A 388 4.98 -49.68 -1.65
CA ALA A 388 5.55 -48.44 -1.12
C ALA A 388 5.00 -48.20 0.29
N SER A 389 5.88 -48.09 1.29
CA SER A 389 5.48 -47.89 2.69
C SER A 389 5.05 -46.45 2.93
N THR A 390 3.76 -46.23 3.16
CA THR A 390 3.25 -44.92 3.62
C THR A 390 3.87 -44.58 4.98
N PRO A 391 4.60 -43.47 5.14
CA PRO A 391 4.94 -42.98 6.48
C PRO A 391 3.65 -42.49 7.15
N SER A 392 3.39 -42.93 8.38
CA SER A 392 2.25 -42.40 9.14
C SER A 392 2.42 -40.90 9.33
N ALA A 393 1.42 -40.13 8.87
CA ALA A 393 1.31 -38.73 9.26
C ALA A 393 1.18 -38.70 10.78
N THR A 394 2.21 -38.20 11.47
CA THR A 394 2.15 -37.99 12.91
C THR A 394 1.35 -36.72 13.10
N THR A 395 0.05 -36.87 13.36
CA THR A 395 -0.83 -35.76 13.74
C THR A 395 -0.35 -35.20 15.08
N ALA A 396 0.60 -34.26 15.03
CA ALA A 396 0.97 -33.46 16.17
C ALA A 396 -0.27 -32.67 16.58
N THR A 397 -0.76 -32.88 17.80
CA THR A 397 -1.88 -32.09 18.33
C THR A 397 -1.45 -30.62 18.32
N PRO A 398 -2.21 -29.71 17.67
CA PRO A 398 -1.86 -28.29 17.69
C PRO A 398 -1.77 -27.84 19.14
N THR A 399 -0.65 -27.25 19.50
CA THR A 399 -0.40 -26.82 20.88
C THR A 399 -0.89 -25.38 21.01
N ASP A 400 -2.16 -25.23 21.36
CA ASP A 400 -2.82 -23.95 21.62
C ASP A 400 -1.92 -23.06 22.48
N THR A 401 -1.41 -22.01 21.87
CA THR A 401 -0.38 -21.16 22.46
C THR A 401 -0.95 -19.76 22.65
N LYS A 402 -0.73 -19.15 23.83
CA LYS A 402 -0.91 -17.70 23.97
C LYS A 402 0.31 -16.99 23.42
N CYS A 403 0.13 -15.93 22.63
CA CYS A 403 1.24 -15.18 22.05
C CYS A 403 2.14 -14.62 23.16
N THR A 404 3.39 -15.08 23.22
CA THR A 404 4.41 -14.54 24.13
C THR A 404 5.53 -13.88 23.33
N THR A 405 5.27 -12.70 22.77
CA THR A 405 6.32 -11.75 22.38
C THR A 405 7.18 -11.48 23.62
N ARG A 406 8.43 -11.97 23.59
CA ARG A 406 9.30 -11.94 24.76
C ARG A 406 9.81 -10.52 24.99
N GLN A 407 9.16 -9.79 25.90
CA GLN A 407 9.74 -8.60 26.53
C GLN A 407 11.15 -8.90 27.04
N ARG A 408 12.16 -8.61 26.23
CA ARG A 408 13.57 -8.70 26.62
C ARG A 408 13.85 -7.53 27.55
N LYS A 409 13.67 -7.75 28.85
CA LYS A 409 14.04 -6.78 29.90
C LYS A 409 15.42 -6.21 29.58
N ARG A 410 15.47 -4.89 29.38
CA ARG A 410 16.72 -4.14 29.23
C ARG A 410 17.54 -4.36 30.50
N ASN A 411 18.79 -4.77 30.33
CA ASN A 411 19.67 -5.31 31.36
C ASN A 411 21.00 -4.58 31.34
#